data_AF-A0A3S3LAR7-F1
#
_entry.id   AF-A0A3S3LAR7-F1
#
_cell.length_a   1.000
_cell.length_b   1.000
_cell.length_c   1.000
_cell.angle_alpha   90.00
_cell.angle_beta   90.00
_cell.angle_gamma   90.00
#
_symmetry.space_group_name_H-M   'P 1'
#
loop_
_entity.id
_entity.type
_entity.pdbx_description
1 polymer ?
#
loop_
_entity_poly.entity_id
_entity_poly.type
_entity_poly.pdbx_seq_one_letter_code
_entity_poly.pdbx_strand_id
1 'polypeptide(L)' 'ALDEVMSAADIVKRFSTGAMSFGSISREAHTTLARAMNAIGGKSNTGEGGEEADRYLPLPDGGKNPERSAIKQVASGRF' A
#
# COMPACT_ATOMS: atom_id res chain seq x y z
N ALA A 1 -0.58 -21.19 26.25
CA ALA A 1 -1.52 -21.45 25.14
C ALA A 1 -2.02 -20.19 24.41
N LEU A 2 -1.31 -19.05 24.49
CA LEU A 2 -1.55 -17.86 23.63
C LEU A 2 -0.22 -17.36 23.07
N ASP A 3 0.83 -17.51 23.86
CA ASP A 3 2.25 -17.44 23.54
C ASP A 3 2.70 -18.37 22.39
N GLU A 4 1.98 -19.46 22.12
CA GLU A 4 2.23 -20.34 20.98
C GLU A 4 1.62 -19.81 19.67
N VAL A 5 0.73 -18.83 19.76
CA VAL A 5 0.10 -18.21 18.59
C VAL A 5 1.04 -17.15 18.02
N MET A 6 1.07 -17.07 16.70
CA MET A 6 1.80 -16.02 16.00
C MET A 6 1.42 -14.63 16.49
N SER A 7 2.42 -13.75 16.66
CA SER A 7 2.20 -12.37 17.07
C SER A 7 1.29 -11.62 16.09
N ALA A 8 0.49 -10.68 16.59
CA ALA A 8 -0.32 -9.81 15.72
C ALA A 8 0.55 -9.08 14.68
N ALA A 9 1.76 -8.64 15.07
CA ALA A 9 2.71 -7.98 14.18
C ALA A 9 3.19 -8.88 13.02
N ASP A 10 3.27 -10.19 13.22
CA ASP A 10 3.61 -11.14 12.15
C ASP A 10 2.39 -11.55 11.32
N ILE A 11 1.20 -11.57 11.91
CA ILE A 11 -0.04 -11.83 11.19
C ILE A 11 -0.31 -10.71 10.18
N VAL A 12 -0.22 -9.44 10.58
CA VAL A 12 -0.57 -8.31 9.72
C VAL A 12 0.31 -8.18 8.47
N LYS A 13 1.54 -8.72 8.49
CA LYS A 13 2.42 -8.81 7.30
C LYS A 13 1.82 -9.65 6.18
N ARG A 14 0.85 -10.52 6.50
CA ARG A 14 0.13 -11.35 5.52
C ARG A 14 -1.09 -10.63 4.92
N PHE A 15 -1.47 -9.49 5.47
CA PHE A 15 -2.62 -8.74 4.99
C PHE A 15 -2.24 -7.84 3.81
N SER A 16 -3.20 -7.68 2.91
CA SER A 16 -3.14 -6.70 1.83
C SER A 16 -4.47 -5.97 1.76
N THR A 17 -4.46 -4.67 1.47
CA THR A 17 -5.69 -3.97 1.12
C THR A 17 -6.13 -4.40 -0.27
N GLY A 18 -7.45 -4.45 -0.49
CA GLY A 18 -7.99 -4.66 -1.83
C GLY A 18 -7.51 -3.59 -2.82
N ALA A 19 -7.55 -3.92 -4.10
CA ALA A 19 -7.35 -2.97 -5.18
C ALA A 19 -8.51 -1.96 -5.21
N MET A 20 -8.23 -0.70 -4.89
CA MET A 20 -9.20 0.39 -5.00
C MET A 20 -8.58 1.49 -5.86
N SER A 21 -9.23 1.81 -6.97
CA SER A 21 -8.64 2.66 -8.00
C SER A 21 -8.48 4.08 -7.52
N PHE A 22 -7.33 4.69 -7.83
CA PHE A 22 -7.25 6.14 -7.94
C PHE A 22 -8.37 6.64 -8.88
N GLY A 23 -9.14 7.64 -8.44
CA GLY A 23 -10.35 8.10 -9.13
C GLY A 23 -11.67 7.48 -8.63
N SER A 24 -11.64 6.28 -8.03
CA SER A 24 -12.80 5.71 -7.32
C SER A 24 -12.84 6.10 -5.84
N ILE A 25 -11.66 6.32 -5.25
CA ILE A 25 -11.47 6.88 -3.92
C ILE A 25 -10.58 8.12 -4.00
N SER A 26 -10.66 8.96 -2.98
CA SER A 26 -9.85 10.18 -2.94
C SER A 26 -8.35 9.86 -2.79
N ARG A 27 -7.49 10.80 -3.19
CA ARG A 27 -6.05 10.71 -3.02
C ARG A 27 -5.67 10.50 -1.55
N GLU A 28 -6.34 11.20 -0.65
CA GLU A 28 -6.11 11.14 0.79
C GLU A 28 -6.41 9.73 1.32
N ALA A 29 -7.53 9.13 0.89
CA ALA A 29 -7.88 7.77 1.28
C ALA A 29 -6.85 6.75 0.75
N HIS A 30 -6.50 6.84 -0.54
CA HIS A 30 -5.53 5.95 -1.16
C HIS A 30 -4.14 6.05 -0.51
N THR A 31 -3.70 7.28 -0.20
CA THR A 31 -2.44 7.58 0.48
C THR A 31 -2.44 7.05 1.92
N THR A 32 -3.56 7.20 2.63
CA THR A 32 -3.72 6.72 4.01
C THR A 32 -3.52 5.20 4.08
N LEU A 33 -4.13 4.46 3.16
CA LEU A 33 -3.97 3.01 3.09
C LEU A 33 -2.52 2.60 2.82
N ALA A 34 -1.86 3.24 1.86
CA ALA A 34 -0.47 2.94 1.55
C ALA A 34 0.47 3.19 2.74
N ARG A 35 0.33 4.35 3.40
CA ARG A 35 1.13 4.68 4.59
C ARG A 35 0.89 3.70 5.72
N ALA A 36 -0.38 3.37 6.01
CA ALA A 36 -0.72 2.43 7.08
C ALA A 36 -0.16 1.03 6.82
N MET A 37 -0.35 0.50 5.61
CA MET A 37 0.13 -0.85 5.26
C MET A 37 1.65 -0.93 5.24
N ASN A 38 2.33 0.10 4.71
CA ASN A 38 3.79 0.17 4.74
C ASN A 38 4.32 0.23 6.18
N ALA A 39 3.65 0.95 7.09
CA ALA A 39 4.06 1.07 8.49
C ALA A 39 3.94 -0.27 9.26
N ILE A 40 2.91 -1.07 8.98
CA ILE A 40 2.69 -2.36 9.67
C ILE A 40 3.33 -3.56 8.93
N GLY A 41 4.04 -3.32 7.83
CA GLY A 41 4.66 -4.38 7.02
C GLY A 41 3.69 -5.20 6.16
N GLY A 42 2.43 -4.75 6.05
CA GLY A 42 1.47 -5.28 5.09
C GLY A 42 1.67 -4.66 3.70
N LYS A 43 0.70 -4.86 2.79
CA LYS A 43 0.79 -4.35 1.42
C LYS A 43 -0.47 -3.61 0.99
N SER A 44 -0.32 -2.47 0.32
CA SER A 44 -1.42 -1.84 -0.42
C SER A 44 -1.29 -2.07 -1.92
N ASN A 45 -2.41 -1.92 -2.63
CA ASN A 45 -2.52 -2.10 -4.08
C ASN A 45 -3.08 -0.83 -4.71
N THR A 46 -2.48 -0.37 -5.82
CA THR A 46 -2.87 0.86 -6.54
C THR A 46 -4.28 0.85 -7.10
N GLY A 47 -4.85 -0.34 -7.32
CA GLY A 47 -6.01 -0.47 -8.20
C GLY A 47 -5.68 -0.10 -9.64
N GLU A 48 -6.73 0.05 -10.44
CA GLU A 48 -6.62 0.12 -11.92
C GLU A 48 -6.17 1.48 -12.44
N GLY A 49 -6.46 2.57 -11.73
CA GLY A 49 -6.24 3.95 -12.16
C GLY A 49 -4.81 4.46 -12.00
N GLY A 50 -3.84 3.56 -11.86
CA GLY A 50 -2.44 3.91 -11.65
C GLY A 50 -2.14 4.50 -10.27
N GLU A 51 -1.00 5.16 -10.16
CA GLU A 51 -0.53 5.84 -8.95
C GLU A 51 0.41 6.97 -9.36
N GLU A 52 0.36 8.08 -8.63
CA GLU A 52 1.05 9.32 -8.99
C GLU A 52 2.58 9.16 -8.96
N ALA A 53 3.26 9.72 -9.96
CA ALA A 53 4.68 9.45 -10.22
C ALA A 53 5.61 9.95 -9.10
N ASP A 54 5.21 11.01 -8.37
CA ASP A 54 5.93 11.54 -7.21
C ASP A 54 6.08 10.49 -6.09
N ARG A 55 5.14 9.55 -5.98
CA ARG A 55 5.19 8.46 -4.99
C ARG A 55 6.27 7.43 -5.28
N TYR A 56 6.90 7.46 -6.45
CA TYR A 56 8.03 6.58 -6.80
C TYR A 56 9.38 7.17 -6.44
N LEU A 57 9.45 8.47 -6.19
CA LEU A 57 10.69 9.14 -5.85
C LEU A 57 11.07 8.83 -4.38
N PRO A 58 12.36 8.65 -4.09
CA PRO A 58 12.81 8.57 -2.71
C PRO A 58 12.55 9.89 -1.98
N LEU A 59 12.42 9.82 -0.66
CA LEU A 59 12.42 10.99 0.20
C LEU A 59 13.81 11.65 0.20
N PRO A 60 13.93 12.92 0.65
CA PRO A 60 15.22 13.63 0.67
C PRO A 60 16.33 12.93 1.45
N ASP A 61 15.97 12.10 2.43
CA ASP A 61 16.88 11.28 3.24
C ASP A 61 17.28 9.95 2.55
N GLY A 62 16.82 9.71 1.33
CA GLY A 62 17.00 8.46 0.58
C GLY A 62 16.02 7.35 0.97
N GLY A 63 15.12 7.61 1.93
CA GLY A 63 14.09 6.67 2.36
C GLY A 63 13.06 6.38 1.26
N LYS A 64 12.44 5.20 1.33
CA LYS A 64 11.32 4.86 0.43
C LYS A 64 10.13 5.77 0.77
N ASN A 65 9.50 6.36 -0.24
CA ASN A 65 8.27 7.13 -0.02
C ASN A 65 7.18 6.22 0.61
N PRO A 66 6.68 6.56 1.83
CA PRO A 66 5.71 5.74 2.55
C PRO A 66 4.34 5.75 1.90
N GLU A 67 4.10 6.69 0.99
CA GLU A 67 2.89 6.74 0.20
C GLU A 67 2.94 5.72 -0.93
N ARG A 68 4.09 5.16 -1.34
CA ARG A 68 4.14 4.22 -2.46
C ARG A 68 3.39 2.91 -2.15
N SER A 69 2.44 2.52 -3.00
CA SER A 69 1.80 1.21 -2.86
C SER A 69 2.76 0.07 -3.21
N ALA A 70 2.73 -1.02 -2.45
CA ALA A 70 3.63 -2.15 -2.65
C ALA A 70 3.27 -3.00 -3.88
N ILE A 71 1.97 -3.08 -4.21
CA ILE A 71 1.44 -3.84 -5.34
C ILE A 71 0.96 -2.85 -6.41
N LYS A 72 1.24 -3.17 -7.68
CA LYS A 72 0.85 -2.41 -8.86
C LYS A 72 -0.05 -3.28 -9.71
N GLN A 73 -1.29 -2.85 -9.93
CA GLN A 73 -2.23 -3.62 -10.76
C GLN A 73 -2.01 -3.32 -12.25
N VAL A 74 -2.22 -4.35 -13.07
CA VAL A 74 -2.27 -4.25 -14.53
C VAL A 74 -3.66 -4.74 -14.96
N ALA A 75 -4.57 -3.81 -15.21
CA ALA A 75 -5.95 -4.07 -15.62
C ALA A 75 -6.16 -3.80 -17.11
N SER A 76 -7.23 -4.31 -17.72
CA SER A 76 -7.49 -4.23 -19.17
C SER A 76 -7.40 -2.80 -19.73
N GLY A 77 -7.84 -1.80 -18.97
CA GLY A 77 -7.81 -0.39 -19.36
C GLY A 77 -6.41 0.22 -19.45
N ARG A 78 -5.41 -0.34 -18.76
CA ARG A 78 -4.01 0.14 -18.75
C ARG A 78 -3.89 1.66 -18.46
N PHE A 79 -4.67 2.16 -17.52
CA PHE A 79 -4.57 3.53 -17.01
C PHE A 79 -3.23 3.76 -16.28
#